data_AF-A0A8I2E6B5-F1
#
_entry.id   AF-A0A8I2E6B5-F1
#
_cell.length_a   1.000
_cell.length_b   1.000
_cell.length_c   1.000
_cell.angle_alpha   90.00
_cell.angle_beta   90.00
_cell.angle_gamma   90.00
#
_symmetry.space_group_name_H-M   'P 1'
#
loop_
_entity.id
_entity.type
_entity.pdbx_description
1 polymer ?
#
loop_
_entity_poly.entity_id
_entity_poly.type
_entity_poly.pdbx_seq_one_letter_code
_entity_poly.pdbx_strand_id
1 'polypeptide(L)' 'MSLVPDNTLITAGPEEGRALAIKLARGSVKATQPDAEVRGRLRPVYAEDPSDLVAIAHVVAVEFATIAAANDYWR' A
#
# COMPACT_ATOMS: atom_id res chain seq x y z
N MET A 1 -13.68 -6.10 4.71
CA MET A 1 -12.54 -5.98 3.78
C MET A 1 -11.35 -6.61 4.45
N SER A 2 -10.64 -7.53 3.80
CA SER A 2 -9.39 -8.05 4.37
C SER A 2 -8.27 -7.01 4.27
N LEU A 3 -7.49 -6.87 5.34
CA LEU A 3 -6.30 -6.01 5.38
C LEU A 3 -5.08 -6.73 4.80
N VAL A 4 -5.04 -8.06 4.87
CA VAL A 4 -4.06 -8.91 4.20
C VAL A 4 -4.81 -9.83 3.23
N PRO A 5 -4.73 -9.58 1.92
CA PRO A 5 -5.38 -10.44 0.92
C PRO A 5 -4.93 -11.88 1.05
N ASP A 6 -5.89 -12.81 1.04
CA ASP A 6 -5.65 -14.26 1.12
C ASP A 6 -4.79 -14.71 2.32
N ASN A 7 -4.66 -13.84 3.32
CA ASN A 7 -3.81 -14.00 4.50
C ASN A 7 -2.34 -14.39 4.16
N THR A 8 -1.80 -13.86 3.06
CA THR A 8 -0.44 -14.14 2.60
C THR A 8 0.29 -12.88 2.14
N LEU A 9 1.62 -12.90 2.28
CA LEU A 9 2.52 -11.92 1.67
C LEU A 9 3.30 -12.50 0.48
N ILE A 10 3.08 -13.77 0.16
CA ILE A 10 3.78 -14.46 -0.93
C ILE A 10 3.19 -14.03 -2.27
N THR A 11 4.07 -13.63 -3.19
CA THR A 11 3.74 -13.18 -4.55
C THR A 11 4.65 -13.85 -5.57
N ALA A 12 4.18 -14.03 -6.80
CA ALA A 12 4.92 -14.75 -7.84
C ALA A 12 6.18 -14.00 -8.32
N GLY A 13 6.26 -12.69 -8.09
CA GLY A 13 7.42 -11.89 -8.45
C GLY A 13 7.40 -10.48 -7.87
N PRO A 14 8.44 -9.67 -8.16
CA PRO A 14 8.59 -8.32 -7.62
C PRO A 14 7.45 -7.37 -8.01
N GLU A 15 6.96 -7.45 -9.23
CA GLU A 15 5.86 -6.59 -9.71
C GLU A 15 4.57 -6.83 -8.92
N GLU A 16 4.21 -8.10 -8.71
CA GLU A 16 3.06 -8.47 -7.89
C GLU A 16 3.29 -8.09 -6.42
N GLY A 17 4.51 -8.24 -5.92
CA GLY A 17 4.91 -7.77 -4.59
C GLY A 17 4.70 -6.25 -4.42
N ARG A 18 5.03 -5.47 -5.46
CA ARG A 18 4.82 -4.02 -5.46
C ARG A 18 3.34 -3.66 -5.51
N ALA A 19 2.55 -4.38 -6.31
CA ALA A 19 1.10 -4.21 -6.36
C ALA A 19 0.46 -4.54 -4.99
N LEU A 20 0.92 -5.61 -4.33
CA LEU A 20 0.48 -5.96 -2.97
C LEU A 20 0.85 -4.85 -1.97
N ALA A 21 2.06 -4.32 -1.99
CA ALA A 21 2.49 -3.22 -1.12
C ALA A 21 1.57 -1.99 -1.22
N ILE A 22 1.21 -1.59 -2.45
CA ILE A 22 0.26 -0.50 -2.68
C ILE A 22 -1.12 -0.83 -2.12
N LYS A 23 -1.57 -2.09 -2.28
CA LYS A 23 -2.87 -2.54 -1.78
C LYS A 23 -2.92 -2.52 -0.26
N LEU A 24 -1.87 -2.96 0.43
CA LEU A 24 -1.77 -2.93 1.91
C LEU A 24 -1.77 -1.48 2.42
N ALA A 25 -0.93 -0.61 1.85
CA ALA A 25 -0.87 0.81 2.22
C ALA A 25 -2.23 1.51 2.08
N ARG A 26 -2.93 1.29 0.96
CA ARG A 26 -4.30 1.82 0.75
C ARG A 26 -5.33 1.16 1.68
N GLY A 27 -5.12 -0.10 2.03
CA GLY A 27 -5.92 -0.84 2.99
C GLY A 27 -5.91 -0.20 4.37
N SER A 28 -4.73 0.19 4.86
CA SER A 28 -4.55 0.90 6.13
C SER A 28 -5.35 2.21 6.16
N VAL A 29 -5.24 3.04 5.12
CA VAL A 29 -6.02 4.30 5.01
C VAL A 29 -7.53 4.03 5.05
N LYS A 30 -8.00 3.00 4.35
CA LYS A 30 -9.43 2.63 4.34
C LYS A 30 -9.92 2.05 5.67
N ALA A 31 -9.05 1.38 6.43
CA ALA A 31 -9.37 0.91 7.77
C ALA A 31 -9.49 2.07 8.77
N THR A 32 -8.57 3.03 8.71
CA THR A 32 -8.56 4.20 9.61
C THR A 32 -9.69 5.18 9.30
N GLN A 33 -9.98 5.43 8.02
CA GLN A 33 -11.08 6.28 7.58
C GLN A 33 -12.04 5.46 6.71
N PRO A 34 -13.12 4.88 7.29
CA PRO A 34 -14.03 3.99 6.57
C PRO A 34 -14.95 4.72 5.59
N ASP A 35 -15.21 6.01 5.77
CA ASP A 35 -16.08 6.82 4.91
C ASP A 35 -15.43 7.09 3.53
N ALA A 36 -16.08 6.61 2.47
CA ALA A 36 -15.59 6.79 1.11
C ALA A 36 -15.70 8.23 0.60
N GLU A 37 -16.69 8.99 1.03
CA GLU A 37 -16.87 10.39 0.64
C GLU A 37 -15.78 11.26 1.27
N VAL A 38 -15.46 11.02 2.55
CA VAL A 38 -14.32 11.68 3.21
C VAL A 38 -13.02 11.39 2.46
N ARG A 39 -12.71 10.12 2.16
CA ARG A 39 -11.50 9.77 1.39
C ARG A 39 -11.51 10.40 -0.01
N GLY A 40 -12.67 10.50 -0.64
CA GLY A 40 -12.84 11.18 -1.93
C GLY A 40 -12.48 12.65 -1.87
N ARG A 41 -12.90 13.35 -0.82
CA ARG A 41 -12.56 14.77 -0.58
C ARG A 41 -11.09 14.99 -0.24
N LEU A 42 -10.45 14.05 0.47
CA LEU A 42 -9.04 14.15 0.84
C LEU A 42 -8.08 13.84 -0.32
N ARG A 43 -8.53 13.05 -1.31
CA ARG A 43 -7.66 12.58 -2.41
C ARG A 43 -7.02 13.69 -3.25
N PRO A 44 -7.76 14.71 -3.71
CA PRO A 44 -7.15 15.81 -4.46
C PRO A 44 -6.06 16.55 -3.68
N VAL A 45 -6.21 16.66 -2.34
CA VAL A 45 -5.25 17.37 -1.48
C VAL A 45 -3.87 16.72 -1.55
N TYR A 46 -3.77 15.43 -1.21
CA TYR A 46 -2.48 14.75 -1.20
C TYR A 46 -1.98 14.35 -2.60
N ALA A 47 -2.85 14.32 -3.61
CA ALA A 47 -2.46 13.97 -4.97
C ALA A 47 -1.72 15.11 -5.67
N GLU A 48 -1.88 16.35 -5.20
CA GLU A 48 -1.25 17.55 -5.76
C GLU A 48 -0.14 18.12 -4.85
N ASP A 49 0.05 17.55 -3.65
CA ASP A 49 1.11 17.95 -2.72
C ASP A 49 2.38 17.09 -2.89
N PRO A 50 3.54 17.68 -3.24
CA PRO A 50 4.78 16.93 -3.45
C PRO A 50 5.29 16.19 -2.20
N SER A 51 5.10 16.76 -1.01
CA SER A 51 5.55 16.14 0.24
C SER A 51 4.71 14.92 0.56
N ASP A 52 3.40 14.99 0.34
CA ASP A 52 2.51 13.85 0.49
C ASP A 52 2.81 12.75 -0.54
N LEU A 53 3.11 13.10 -1.79
CA LEU A 53 3.51 12.12 -2.81
C LEU A 53 4.79 11.37 -2.40
N VAL A 54 5.78 12.07 -1.83
CA VAL A 54 6.99 11.45 -1.29
C VAL A 54 6.66 10.57 -0.08
N ALA A 55 5.80 11.03 0.83
CA ALA A 55 5.38 10.25 2.00
C ALA A 55 4.66 8.96 1.60
N ILE A 56 3.74 9.02 0.63
CA ILE A 56 3.04 7.85 0.08
C ILE A 56 4.04 6.87 -0.53
N ALA A 57 5.00 7.36 -1.31
CA ALA A 57 6.04 6.52 -1.89
C ALA A 57 6.88 5.82 -0.81
N HIS A 58 7.20 6.50 0.29
CA HIS A 58 7.92 5.92 1.42
C HIS A 58 7.13 4.80 2.11
N VAL A 59 5.83 5.02 2.39
CA VAL A 59 4.97 3.98 2.99
C VAL A 59 4.95 2.71 2.11
N VAL A 60 4.77 2.88 0.80
CA VAL A 60 4.80 1.75 -0.14
C VAL A 60 6.17 1.07 -0.16
N ALA A 61 7.26 1.81 -0.02
CA ALA A 61 8.61 1.24 0.04
C ALA A 61 8.80 0.36 1.30
N VAL A 62 8.27 0.78 2.45
CA VAL A 62 8.33 0.01 3.71
C VAL A 62 7.51 -1.28 3.62
N GLU A 63 6.29 -1.21 3.07
CA GLU A 63 5.47 -2.38 2.79
C GLU A 63 6.18 -3.35 1.82
N PHE A 64 6.75 -2.82 0.73
CA PHE A 64 7.45 -3.62 -0.26
C PHE A 64 8.71 -4.29 0.31
N ALA A 65 9.46 -3.63 1.19
CA ALA A 65 10.60 -4.23 1.87
C ALA A 65 10.18 -5.46 2.71
N THR A 66 9.05 -5.36 3.41
CA THR A 66 8.48 -6.46 4.21
C THR A 66 8.04 -7.62 3.31
N ILE A 67 7.34 -7.31 2.22
CA ILE A 67 6.89 -8.32 1.24
C ILE A 67 8.09 -8.99 0.56
N ALA A 68 9.10 -8.23 0.13
CA ALA A 68 10.30 -8.78 -0.49
C ALA A 68 11.03 -9.74 0.45
N ALA A 69 11.16 -9.38 1.73
CA ALA A 69 11.74 -10.26 2.75
C ALA A 69 10.91 -11.54 2.96
N ALA A 70 9.57 -11.45 2.93
CA ALA A 70 8.69 -12.62 3.01
C ALA A 70 8.81 -13.57 1.81
N ASN A 71 9.26 -13.06 0.66
CA ASN A 71 9.42 -13.81 -0.60
C ASN A 71 10.87 -14.23 -0.88
N ASP A 72 11.77 -14.14 0.10
CA ASP A 72 13.22 -14.34 -0.08
C ASP A 72 13.79 -13.60 -1.31
N TYR A 73 13.27 -12.39 -1.55
CA TYR A 73 13.64 -11.53 -2.68
C TYR A 73 13.45 -12.18 -4.07
N TRP A 74 12.59 -13.20 -4.19
CA TRP A 74 12.29 -13.93 -5.43
C TRP A 74 13.52 -14.55 -6.10
N ARG A 75 14.46 -15.07 -5.30
CA ARG A 75 15.70 -15.72 -5.76
C ARG A 75 15.51 -17.20 -6.09
#